data_AF-A0A7W8T7B4-F1
#
_entry.id   AF-A0A7W8T7B4-F1
#
_cell.length_a   1.000
_cell.length_b   1.000
_cell.length_c   1.000
_cell.angle_alpha   90.00
_cell.angle_beta   90.00
_cell.angle_gamma   90.00
#
_symmetry.space_group_name_H-M   'P 1'
#
loop_
_entity.id
_entity.type
_entity.pdbx_description
1 polymer ?
#
loop_
_entity_poly.entity_id
_entity_poly.type
_entity_poly.pdbx_seq_one_letter_code
_entity_poly.pdbx_strand_id
1 'polypeptide(L)'
;MDQQLIALYELKRQSFLIGYIQNPGNFDDALAFAYFKRLAPIFHEDNMREKYDGDPFAEVYAVKAEFMAEVLGYVDERDLAGDHTAIEFYNLEDKFGGYKANRIELIHTLEYARIDGRFSDEVWKAVERNAPAEANRLEKTFSPKDVSFG
;
A
#
# COMPACT_ATOMS: atom_id res chain seq x y z
N MET A 1 5.48 1.34 22.43
CA MET A 1 4.24 1.29 21.65
C MET A 1 3.10 0.86 22.58
N ASP A 2 1.99 1.60 22.59
CA ASP A 2 0.85 1.36 23.48
C ASP A 2 0.09 0.09 23.08
N GLN A 3 0.03 -0.91 23.97
CA GLN A 3 -0.66 -2.17 23.72
C GLN A 3 -2.17 -2.00 23.51
N GLN A 4 -2.79 -0.99 24.14
CA GLN A 4 -4.21 -0.71 23.98
C GLN A 4 -4.52 -0.19 22.57
N LEU A 5 -3.63 0.67 22.05
CA LEU A 5 -3.75 1.21 20.71
C LEU A 5 -3.58 0.13 19.63
N ILE A 6 -2.62 -0.79 19.81
CA ILE A 6 -2.45 -1.95 18.93
C ILE A 6 -3.71 -2.83 18.94
N ALA A 7 -4.22 -3.15 20.13
CA ALA A 7 -5.43 -3.97 20.25
C ALA A 7 -6.64 -3.30 19.59
N LEU A 8 -6.80 -1.99 19.78
CA LEU A 8 -7.88 -1.22 19.16
C LEU A 8 -7.76 -1.20 17.63
N TYR A 9 -6.55 -1.03 17.10
CA TYR A 9 -6.29 -1.11 15.67
C TYR A 9 -6.65 -2.49 15.11
N GLU A 10 -6.20 -3.57 15.77
CA GLU A 10 -6.49 -4.94 15.31
C GLU A 10 -7.99 -5.25 15.34
N LEU A 11 -8.73 -4.75 16.33
CA LEU A 11 -10.19 -4.85 16.37
C LEU A 11 -10.86 -4.08 15.22
N LYS A 12 -10.43 -2.83 14.96
CA LYS A 12 -10.90 -2.03 13.81
C LYS A 12 -10.64 -2.76 12.50
N ARG A 13 -9.41 -3.24 12.32
CA ARG A 13 -8.95 -3.97 11.13
C ARG A 13 -9.78 -5.23 10.88
N GLN A 14 -9.93 -6.08 11.89
CA GLN A 14 -10.74 -7.30 11.78
C GLN A 14 -12.21 -6.99 11.50
N SER A 15 -12.79 -6.01 12.20
CA SER A 15 -14.20 -5.62 12.00
C SER A 15 -14.44 -5.13 10.57
N PHE A 16 -13.54 -4.30 10.04
CA PHE A 16 -13.62 -3.83 8.65
C PHE A 16 -13.53 -5.01 7.66
N LEU A 17 -12.54 -5.88 7.81
CA LEU A 17 -12.32 -7.01 6.91
C LEU A 17 -13.47 -8.02 6.94
N ILE A 18 -14.07 -8.27 8.10
CA ILE A 18 -15.29 -9.10 8.22
C ILE A 18 -16.45 -8.43 7.48
N GLY A 19 -16.62 -7.11 7.65
CA GLY A 19 -17.63 -6.34 6.92
C GLY A 19 -17.45 -6.43 5.40
N TYR A 20 -16.22 -6.28 4.92
CA TYR A 20 -15.84 -6.43 3.52
C TYR A 20 -16.16 -7.83 2.97
N ILE A 21 -15.85 -8.89 3.73
CA ILE A 21 -16.18 -10.26 3.34
C ILE A 21 -17.70 -10.45 3.21
N GLN A 22 -18.47 -9.93 4.16
CA GLN A 22 -19.92 -10.14 4.22
C GLN A 22 -20.68 -9.29 3.20
N ASN A 23 -20.21 -8.08 2.90
CA ASN A 23 -20.92 -7.11 2.08
C ASN A 23 -19.96 -6.36 1.13
N PRO A 24 -19.28 -7.07 0.21
CA PRO A 24 -18.15 -6.51 -0.54
C PRO A 24 -18.46 -5.25 -1.33
N GLY A 25 -19.67 -5.12 -1.89
CA GLY A 25 -20.06 -3.94 -2.67
C GLY A 25 -20.17 -2.63 -1.87
N ASN A 26 -20.04 -2.67 -0.53
CA ASN A 26 -20.10 -1.49 0.34
C ASN A 26 -18.73 -1.00 0.81
N PHE A 27 -17.64 -1.63 0.35
CA PHE A 27 -16.29 -1.38 0.83
C PHE A 27 -15.34 -1.27 -0.37
N ASP A 28 -14.31 -0.46 -0.22
CA ASP A 28 -13.28 -0.30 -1.24
C ASP A 28 -12.22 -1.41 -1.14
N ASP A 29 -11.87 -2.01 -2.28
CA ASP A 29 -10.91 -3.13 -2.38
C ASP A 29 -9.49 -2.69 -1.98
N ALA A 30 -9.08 -1.48 -2.35
CA ALA A 30 -7.76 -0.94 -2.02
C ALA A 30 -7.67 -0.65 -0.51
N LEU A 31 -8.72 -0.08 0.09
CA LEU A 31 -8.77 0.11 1.54
C LEU A 31 -8.77 -1.22 2.30
N ALA A 32 -9.49 -2.22 1.80
CA ALA A 32 -9.46 -3.56 2.36
C ALA A 32 -8.05 -4.17 2.28
N PHE A 33 -7.36 -4.01 1.15
CA PHE A 33 -5.97 -4.43 0.99
C PHE A 33 -5.03 -3.73 1.99
N ALA A 34 -5.15 -2.40 2.11
CA ALA A 34 -4.36 -1.62 3.06
C ALA A 34 -4.53 -2.14 4.49
N TYR A 35 -5.76 -2.38 4.94
CA TYR A 35 -6.00 -2.97 6.26
C TYR A 35 -5.53 -4.42 6.37
N PHE A 36 -5.68 -5.24 5.32
CA PHE A 36 -5.20 -6.61 5.32
C PHE A 36 -3.68 -6.68 5.53
N LYS A 37 -2.92 -5.81 4.86
CA LYS A 37 -1.45 -5.73 4.91
C LYS A 37 -0.92 -4.77 5.99
N ARG A 38 -1.79 -4.11 6.74
CA ARG A 38 -1.47 -3.08 7.76
C ARG A 38 -0.71 -1.88 7.21
N LEU A 39 -1.11 -1.39 6.05
CA LEU A 39 -0.61 -0.16 5.45
C LEU A 39 -1.36 1.04 6.02
N ALA A 40 -0.70 2.18 6.16
CA ALA A 40 -1.39 3.45 6.34
C ALA A 40 -2.31 3.71 5.12
N PRO A 41 -3.62 3.92 5.30
CA PRO A 41 -4.58 4.02 4.20
C PRO A 41 -4.54 5.37 3.47
N ILE A 42 -3.38 5.82 2.99
CA ILE A 42 -3.11 7.20 2.52
C ILE A 42 -4.06 7.75 1.43
N PHE A 43 -4.72 6.91 0.63
CA PHE A 43 -5.73 7.33 -0.37
C PHE A 43 -7.14 7.52 0.20
N HIS A 44 -7.36 7.16 1.47
CA HIS A 44 -8.67 7.06 2.13
C HIS A 44 -8.72 7.83 3.46
N GLU A 45 -7.76 8.71 3.72
CA GLU A 45 -7.53 9.33 5.04
C GLU A 45 -8.05 10.77 5.21
N ASP A 46 -8.57 11.39 4.14
CA ASP A 46 -8.85 12.84 4.07
C ASP A 46 -9.59 13.42 5.29
N ASN A 47 -10.57 12.71 5.84
CA ASN A 47 -11.41 13.24 6.91
C ASN A 47 -10.82 13.14 8.34
N MET A 48 -9.82 12.29 8.57
CA MET A 48 -9.35 11.99 9.93
C MET A 48 -8.08 12.75 10.31
N ARG A 49 -7.11 12.89 9.39
CA ARG A 49 -5.89 13.67 9.65
C ARG A 49 -6.20 15.15 9.87
N GLU A 50 -7.07 15.72 9.05
CA GLU A 50 -7.47 17.13 9.20
C GLU A 50 -8.18 17.40 10.53
N LYS A 51 -8.95 16.42 11.01
CA LYS A 51 -9.76 16.57 12.22
C LYS A 51 -8.98 16.36 13.52
N TYR A 52 -7.96 15.49 13.50
CA TYR A 52 -7.24 15.05 14.70
C TYR A 52 -5.75 15.39 14.68
N ASP A 53 -5.29 16.21 13.73
CA ASP A 53 -3.89 16.60 13.55
C ASP A 53 -2.94 15.39 13.39
N GLY A 54 -3.46 14.30 12.83
CA GLY A 54 -2.72 13.06 12.62
C GLY A 54 -3.58 11.80 12.60
N ASP A 55 -2.95 10.68 12.25
CA ASP A 55 -3.56 9.35 12.36
C ASP A 55 -3.18 8.72 13.72
N PRO A 56 -4.16 8.42 14.60
CA PRO A 56 -3.89 7.79 15.89
C PRO A 56 -3.21 6.42 15.77
N PHE A 57 -3.30 5.75 14.62
CA PHE A 57 -2.71 4.43 14.38
C PHE A 57 -1.39 4.49 13.59
N ALA A 58 -0.84 5.67 13.33
CA ALA A 58 0.40 5.87 12.55
C ALA A 58 1.53 4.90 12.98
N GLU A 59 1.72 4.75 14.29
CA GLU A 59 2.75 3.88 14.87
C GLU A 59 2.45 2.38 14.74
N VAL A 60 1.21 1.98 14.49
CA VAL A 60 0.78 0.57 14.40
C VAL A 60 0.95 0.00 13.00
N TYR A 61 0.93 0.83 11.96
CA TYR A 61 1.08 0.36 10.58
C TYR A 61 2.42 -0.34 10.34
N ALA A 62 2.38 -1.42 9.56
CA ALA A 62 3.59 -2.10 9.07
C ALA A 62 4.30 -1.24 8.03
N VAL A 63 3.54 -0.58 7.14
CA VAL A 63 4.08 0.38 6.16
C VAL A 63 3.54 1.76 6.47
N LYS A 64 4.46 2.69 6.76
CA LYS A 64 4.15 4.05 7.20
C LYS A 64 3.74 4.95 6.02
N ALA A 65 2.93 5.96 6.32
CA ALA A 65 2.46 6.89 5.31
C ALA A 65 3.59 7.66 4.63
N GLU A 66 4.62 8.02 5.40
CA GLU A 66 5.79 8.77 4.92
C GLU A 66 6.56 7.97 3.87
N PHE A 67 6.80 6.68 4.12
CA PHE A 67 7.46 5.79 3.17
C PHE A 67 6.65 5.66 1.88
N MET A 68 5.34 5.43 1.98
CA MET A 68 4.48 5.32 0.79
C MET A 68 4.44 6.63 0.01
N ALA A 69 4.33 7.77 0.68
CA ALA A 69 4.35 9.08 0.03
C ALA A 69 5.67 9.32 -0.71
N GLU A 70 6.81 8.94 -0.13
CA GLU A 70 8.12 9.08 -0.76
C GLU A 70 8.27 8.19 -1.99
N VAL A 71 7.86 6.91 -1.89
CA VAL A 71 7.88 5.96 -3.00
C VAL A 71 6.99 6.44 -4.15
N LEU A 72 5.72 6.74 -3.86
CA LEU A 72 4.74 7.09 -4.89
C LEU A 72 5.03 8.46 -5.49
N GLY A 73 5.50 9.43 -4.68
CA GLY A 73 5.95 10.73 -5.17
C GLY A 73 7.15 10.61 -6.10
N TYR A 74 8.10 9.71 -5.81
CA TYR A 74 9.21 9.45 -6.72
C TYR A 74 8.76 8.79 -8.03
N VAL A 75 7.83 7.84 -7.97
CA VAL A 75 7.27 7.22 -9.19
C VAL A 75 6.59 8.28 -10.07
N ASP A 76 5.78 9.16 -9.47
CA ASP A 76 5.12 10.26 -10.17
C ASP A 76 6.14 11.23 -10.82
N GLU A 77 7.16 11.66 -10.06
CA GLU A 77 8.23 12.53 -10.57
C GLU A 77 8.93 11.93 -11.79
N ARG A 78 9.23 10.63 -11.76
CA ARG A 78 9.95 9.94 -12.83
C ARG A 78 9.07 9.67 -14.05
N ASP A 79 7.79 9.38 -13.85
CA ASP A 79 6.84 9.26 -14.94
C ASP A 79 6.69 10.59 -15.68
N LEU A 80 6.53 11.69 -14.94
CA LEU A 80 6.47 13.04 -15.52
C LEU A 80 7.75 13.43 -16.27
N ALA A 81 8.90 12.93 -15.84
CA ALA A 81 10.19 13.14 -16.51
C ALA A 81 10.42 12.19 -17.71
N GLY A 82 9.56 11.19 -17.93
CA GLY A 82 9.74 10.15 -18.95
C GLY A 82 10.87 9.15 -18.63
N ASP A 83 11.31 9.07 -17.38
CA ASP A 83 12.42 8.24 -16.91
C ASP A 83 11.92 6.89 -16.36
N HIS A 84 11.33 6.08 -17.24
CA HIS A 84 10.72 4.80 -16.86
C HIS A 84 11.73 3.75 -16.40
N THR A 85 13.01 3.88 -16.77
CA THR A 85 14.06 2.98 -16.28
C THR A 85 14.25 3.15 -14.77
N ALA A 86 14.20 4.39 -14.25
CA ALA A 86 14.41 4.66 -12.83
C ALA A 86 13.32 4.08 -11.91
N ILE A 87 12.15 3.76 -12.45
CA ILE A 87 11.03 3.17 -11.71
C ILE A 87 10.92 1.65 -11.90
N GLU A 88 11.84 1.01 -12.62
CA GLU A 88 11.96 -0.45 -12.59
C GLU A 88 12.17 -0.93 -11.16
N PHE A 89 11.56 -2.07 -10.79
CA PHE A 89 11.48 -2.49 -9.39
C PHE A 89 12.84 -2.54 -8.67
N TYR A 90 13.89 -3.12 -9.27
CA TYR A 90 15.21 -3.14 -8.63
C TYR A 90 15.81 -1.75 -8.43
N ASN A 91 15.53 -0.79 -9.32
CA ASN A 91 16.00 0.58 -9.18
C ASN A 91 15.26 1.32 -8.06
N LEU A 92 13.94 1.08 -7.94
CA LEU A 92 13.17 1.55 -6.77
C LEU A 92 13.70 0.91 -5.48
N GLU A 93 13.91 -0.40 -5.50
CA GLU A 93 14.44 -1.12 -4.35
C GLU A 93 15.80 -0.55 -3.91
N ASP A 94 16.75 -0.37 -4.83
CA ASP A 94 18.06 0.21 -4.54
C ASP A 94 17.95 1.63 -3.97
N LYS A 95 17.04 2.46 -4.51
CA LYS A 95 16.79 3.81 -4.01
C LYS A 95 16.25 3.82 -2.58
N PHE A 96 15.32 2.91 -2.26
CA PHE A 96 14.60 2.89 -1.00
C PHE A 96 15.17 1.91 0.03
N GLY A 97 16.46 1.55 -0.07
CA GLY A 97 17.19 0.83 0.98
C GLY A 97 17.60 -0.61 0.65
N GLY A 98 17.33 -1.08 -0.56
CA GLY A 98 17.79 -2.36 -1.12
C GLY A 98 17.00 -3.60 -0.64
N TYR A 99 17.32 -4.75 -1.25
CA TYR A 99 16.61 -6.05 -1.10
C TYR A 99 16.21 -6.46 0.31
N LYS A 100 17.07 -6.20 1.31
CA LYS A 100 16.84 -6.70 2.68
C LYS A 100 16.09 -5.74 3.58
N ALA A 101 15.98 -4.46 3.21
CA ALA A 101 15.41 -3.46 4.10
C ALA A 101 13.90 -3.36 3.91
N ASN A 102 13.45 -3.14 2.67
CA ASN A 102 12.11 -2.63 2.41
C ASN A 102 11.38 -3.29 1.22
N ARG A 103 11.81 -4.47 0.73
CA ARG A 103 11.20 -5.10 -0.46
C ARG A 103 9.70 -5.31 -0.29
N ILE A 104 9.27 -5.83 0.85
CA ILE A 104 7.86 -6.18 1.10
C ILE A 104 7.02 -4.92 1.24
N GLU A 105 7.55 -3.91 1.93
CA GLU A 105 6.98 -2.60 2.10
C GLU A 105 6.78 -1.92 0.73
N LEU A 106 7.79 -1.99 -0.14
CA LEU A 106 7.73 -1.47 -1.50
C LEU A 106 6.68 -2.20 -2.35
N ILE A 107 6.65 -3.54 -2.33
CA ILE A 107 5.64 -4.35 -3.02
C ILE A 107 4.24 -3.92 -2.58
N HIS A 108 3.96 -3.95 -1.28
CA HIS A 108 2.63 -3.60 -0.78
C HIS A 108 2.25 -2.15 -1.08
N THR A 109 3.21 -1.22 -1.06
CA THR A 109 2.97 0.19 -1.45
C THR A 109 2.51 0.27 -2.90
N LEU A 110 3.21 -0.40 -3.80
CA LEU A 110 2.92 -0.39 -5.24
C LEU A 110 1.62 -1.15 -5.56
N GLU A 111 1.37 -2.29 -4.91
CA GLU A 111 0.11 -3.04 -5.04
C GLU A 111 -1.08 -2.19 -4.57
N TYR A 112 -0.97 -1.53 -3.42
CA TYR A 112 -2.03 -0.66 -2.92
C TYR A 112 -2.38 0.44 -3.93
N ALA A 113 -1.37 1.12 -4.48
CA ALA A 113 -1.56 2.13 -5.52
C ALA A 113 -2.16 1.54 -6.81
N ARG A 114 -1.76 0.32 -7.21
CA ARG A 114 -2.30 -0.33 -8.41
C ARG A 114 -3.77 -0.73 -8.24
N ILE A 115 -4.15 -1.27 -7.08
CA ILE A 115 -5.53 -1.64 -6.75
C ILE A 115 -6.42 -0.40 -6.69
N ASP A 116 -5.92 0.71 -6.11
CA ASP A 116 -6.62 2.01 -6.08
C ASP A 116 -6.75 2.66 -7.47
N GLY A 117 -6.11 2.10 -8.51
CA GLY A 117 -6.17 2.59 -9.87
C GLY A 117 -5.26 3.80 -10.15
N ARG A 118 -4.18 3.95 -9.38
CA ARG A 118 -3.15 4.99 -9.62
C ARG A 118 -2.27 4.63 -10.81
N PHE A 119 -1.68 5.66 -11.41
CA PHE A 119 -0.75 5.59 -12.53
C PHE A 119 -1.29 4.90 -13.80
N SER A 120 -0.58 5.10 -14.90
CA SER A 120 -0.93 4.49 -16.17
C SER A 120 -0.45 3.03 -16.26
N ASP A 121 -1.01 2.25 -17.18
CA ASP A 121 -0.49 0.91 -17.49
C ASP A 121 0.97 0.93 -17.99
N GLU A 122 1.46 2.07 -18.49
CA GLU A 122 2.86 2.23 -18.92
C GLU A 122 3.82 2.25 -17.72
N VAL A 123 3.45 2.99 -16.67
CA VAL A 123 4.17 3.00 -15.38
C VAL A 123 4.24 1.59 -14.81
N TRP A 124 3.11 0.87 -14.77
CA TRP A 124 3.08 -0.49 -14.23
C TRP A 124 3.96 -1.46 -15.03
N LYS A 125 3.94 -1.36 -16.36
CA LYS A 125 4.85 -2.15 -17.22
C LYS A 125 6.32 -1.81 -16.99
N ALA A 126 6.65 -0.56 -16.67
CA ALA A 126 8.01 -0.16 -16.34
C ALA A 126 8.45 -0.78 -15.01
N VAL A 127 7.61 -0.66 -13.97
CA VAL A 127 7.87 -1.26 -12.65
C VAL A 127 8.13 -2.77 -12.75
N GLU A 128 7.31 -3.50 -13.52
CA GLU A 128 7.41 -4.96 -13.66
C GLU A 128 8.55 -5.44 -14.60
N ARG A 129 9.18 -4.55 -15.37
CA ARG A 129 10.13 -4.94 -16.44
C ARG A 129 11.39 -5.64 -15.92
N ASN A 130 11.84 -5.27 -14.73
CA ASN A 130 13.06 -5.76 -14.10
C ASN A 130 12.80 -5.99 -12.61
N ALA A 131 11.93 -6.95 -12.34
CA ALA A 131 11.42 -7.25 -11.01
C ALA A 131 11.74 -8.68 -10.56
N PRO A 132 11.86 -8.92 -9.24
CA PRO A 132 11.93 -10.26 -8.69
C PRO A 132 10.60 -11.00 -8.93
N ALA A 133 10.60 -12.34 -8.76
CA ALA A 133 9.42 -13.16 -9.03
C ALA A 133 8.17 -12.69 -8.27
N GLU A 134 8.35 -12.20 -7.04
CA GLU A 134 7.30 -11.69 -6.17
C GLU A 134 6.70 -10.35 -6.65
N ALA A 135 7.41 -9.58 -7.48
CA ALA A 135 6.97 -8.30 -8.01
C ALA A 135 6.75 -8.30 -9.53
N ASN A 136 6.95 -9.44 -10.19
CA ASN A 136 6.67 -9.63 -11.63
C ASN A 136 5.17 -9.61 -11.96
N ARG A 137 4.31 -9.63 -10.95
CA ARG A 137 2.85 -9.49 -11.06
C ARG A 137 2.33 -8.80 -9.82
N LEU A 138 2.50 -7.48 -9.74
CA LEU A 138 1.83 -6.71 -8.69
C LEU A 138 0.32 -6.86 -8.89
N GLU A 139 -0.41 -7.31 -7.88
CA GLU A 139 -1.83 -7.58 -8.08
C GLU A 139 -2.59 -6.28 -8.42
N LYS A 140 -3.42 -6.34 -9.47
CA LYS A 140 -4.29 -5.22 -9.88
C LYS A 140 -5.63 -5.23 -9.16
N THR A 141 -5.97 -6.35 -8.52
CA THR A 141 -7.27 -6.56 -7.89
C THR A 141 -7.07 -7.21 -6.53
N PHE A 142 -7.89 -6.81 -5.57
CA PHE A 142 -8.03 -7.48 -4.28
C PHE A 142 -9.49 -7.81 -4.08
N SER A 143 -9.78 -8.98 -3.50
CA SER A 143 -11.15 -9.46 -3.34
C SER A 143 -11.38 -10.05 -1.95
N PRO A 144 -12.65 -10.25 -1.55
CA PRO A 144 -12.98 -10.93 -0.30
C PRO A 144 -12.36 -12.32 -0.13
N LYS A 145 -12.05 -13.00 -1.24
CA LYS A 145 -11.48 -14.36 -1.22
C LYS A 145 -10.01 -14.37 -0.80
N ASP A 146 -9.34 -13.23 -0.92
CA ASP A 146 -7.92 -13.07 -0.59
C ASP A 146 -7.74 -12.78 0.91
N VAL A 147 -8.83 -12.40 1.60
CA VAL A 147 -8.82 -12.13 3.04
C VAL A 147 -8.81 -13.43 3.82
N SER A 148 -7.81 -13.57 4.68
CA SER A 148 -7.68 -14.67 5.64
C SER A 148 -7.31 -14.15 7.03
N PHE A 149 -7.82 -14.81 8.06
CA PHE A 149 -7.45 -14.57 9.45
C PHE A 149 -6.69 -15.81 9.92
N GLY A 150 -5.35 -15.73 9.89
CA GLY A 150 -4.47 -16.74 10.49
C GLY A 150 -4.36 -16.58 12.00
#